data_AF-A0A1V4H8Z4-F1
#
_entry.id   AF-A0A1V4H8Z4-F1
#
_cell.length_a   1.000
_cell.length_b   1.000
_cell.length_c   1.000
_cell.angle_alpha   90.00
_cell.angle_beta   90.00
_cell.angle_gamma   90.00
#
_symmetry.space_group_name_H-M   'P 1'
#
loop_
_entity.id
_entity.type
_entity.pdbx_description
1 polymer ?
#
loop_
_entity_poly.entity_id
_entity_poly.type
_entity_poly.pdbx_seq_one_letter_code
_entity_poly.pdbx_strand_id
1 'polypeptide(L)'
;MRMTKWSKVAVIGTIMGTCFTAGVYAQDVLQRVDAYLRSDFKVMVDGKQVSMANPPLIYNNASYLPVKELGGYLGASVNWQDSTKTIYINPRVSTQQPAEGNETNYTEIVLQYPYPQYLDYLGRTYPVLVNMTDQYYYRLKDLDRMGVSTAGLRKAKEKYTEEIYVSEQELKKSWKETPQISYMINEPIVITGEEDPAKLKALREYVKNFRYYELNQVAYMTNPVIIDALPELNTYSYILSENRHFYRTTLKLTQTNDNNNINDKPMYVVGSSSKEDIEVTRVNK
;
A
#
# COMPACT_ATOMS: atom_id res chain seq x y z
N MET A 1 -8.76 70.23 22.30
CA MET A 1 -9.70 69.43 21.48
C MET A 1 -9.61 67.97 21.93
N ARG A 2 -10.70 67.48 22.54
CA ARG A 2 -10.77 66.20 23.27
C ARG A 2 -11.23 65.12 22.28
N MET A 3 -10.32 64.26 21.81
CA MET A 3 -10.69 63.20 20.87
C MET A 3 -11.42 62.07 21.61
N THR A 4 -12.61 61.73 21.10
CA THR A 4 -13.53 60.72 21.64
C THR A 4 -12.99 59.31 21.35
N LYS A 5 -13.13 58.40 22.32
CA LYS A 5 -12.53 57.05 22.37
C LYS A 5 -13.03 56.05 21.30
N TRP A 6 -13.80 56.50 20.31
CA TRP A 6 -14.36 55.66 19.25
C TRP A 6 -13.51 55.58 17.98
N SER A 7 -12.48 56.41 17.82
CA SER A 7 -11.61 56.40 16.63
C SER A 7 -10.51 55.32 16.64
N LYS A 8 -10.25 54.66 17.78
CA LYS A 8 -9.23 53.60 17.87
C LYS A 8 -9.73 52.19 17.52
N VAL A 9 -11.04 51.96 17.48
CA VAL A 9 -11.61 50.63 17.16
C VAL A 9 -11.79 50.43 15.64
N ALA A 10 -12.07 51.50 14.89
CA ALA A 10 -12.23 51.41 13.43
C ALA A 10 -10.92 51.11 12.67
N VAL A 11 -9.76 51.51 13.22
CA VAL A 11 -8.45 51.30 12.56
C VAL A 11 -7.97 49.84 12.73
N ILE A 12 -8.39 49.14 13.77
CA ILE A 12 -7.99 47.72 14.01
C ILE A 12 -8.87 46.75 13.19
N GLY A 13 -10.15 47.07 12.96
CA GLY A 13 -11.04 46.25 12.12
C GLY A 13 -10.69 46.25 10.63
N THR A 14 -10.04 47.30 10.14
CA THR A 14 -9.73 47.45 8.69
C THR A 14 -8.43 46.72 8.30
N ILE A 15 -7.51 46.48 9.24
CA ILE A 15 -6.24 45.77 8.98
C ILE A 15 -6.43 44.24 8.97
N MET A 16 -7.50 43.72 9.59
CA MET A 16 -7.80 42.27 9.57
C MET A 16 -8.62 41.81 8.35
N GLY A 17 -9.25 42.74 7.62
CA GLY A 17 -10.13 42.41 6.49
C GLY A 17 -9.42 42.15 5.16
N THR A 18 -8.13 42.51 5.02
CA THR A 18 -7.41 42.44 3.74
C THR A 18 -6.40 41.29 3.63
N CYS A 19 -6.28 40.43 4.64
CA CYS A 19 -5.23 39.40 4.67
C CYS A 19 -5.70 37.98 4.27
N PHE A 20 -6.95 37.76 3.86
CA PHE A 20 -7.45 36.43 3.51
C PHE A 20 -8.20 36.33 2.17
N THR A 21 -7.77 37.08 1.15
CA THR A 21 -8.14 36.77 -0.24
C THR A 21 -6.91 36.54 -1.11
N ALA A 22 -5.94 35.76 -0.62
CA ALA A 22 -5.13 34.97 -1.53
C ALA A 22 -5.98 33.75 -1.91
N GLY A 23 -6.86 33.92 -2.90
CA GLY A 23 -7.44 32.78 -3.57
C GLY A 23 -6.31 31.97 -4.16
N VAL A 24 -5.98 30.85 -3.53
CA VAL A 24 -5.13 29.85 -4.15
C VAL A 24 -5.99 29.26 -5.26
N TYR A 25 -5.93 29.85 -6.44
CA TYR A 25 -6.41 29.19 -7.64
C TYR A 25 -5.52 27.97 -7.82
N ALA A 26 -5.95 26.83 -7.29
CA ALA A 26 -5.49 25.55 -7.79
C ALA A 26 -5.95 25.52 -9.24
N GLN A 27 -5.03 25.88 -10.14
CA GLN A 27 -5.27 25.79 -11.56
C GLN A 27 -5.58 24.32 -11.84
N ASP A 28 -6.74 24.06 -12.40
CA ASP A 28 -7.18 22.70 -12.71
C ASP A 28 -6.05 22.04 -13.50
N VAL A 29 -5.44 20.98 -12.93
CA VAL A 29 -4.25 20.32 -13.50
C VAL A 29 -4.56 19.72 -14.88
N LEU A 30 -5.84 19.62 -15.21
CA LEU A 30 -6.36 19.06 -16.45
C LEU A 30 -7.06 20.14 -17.27
N GLN A 31 -6.48 20.45 -18.44
CA GLN A 31 -7.11 21.27 -19.45
C GLN A 31 -7.77 20.37 -20.50
N ARG A 32 -9.08 20.51 -20.69
CA ARG A 32 -9.76 19.83 -21.80
C ARG A 32 -9.38 20.50 -23.12
N VAL A 33 -8.92 19.69 -24.06
CA VAL A 33 -8.59 20.10 -25.43
C VAL A 33 -9.30 19.18 -26.42
N ASP A 34 -9.72 19.74 -27.55
CA ASP A 34 -10.28 18.97 -28.67
C ASP A 34 -9.16 18.66 -29.67
N ALA A 35 -8.96 17.37 -29.98
CA ALA A 35 -7.90 16.89 -30.85
C ALA A 35 -8.43 15.84 -31.84
N TYR A 36 -7.74 15.67 -32.97
CA TYR A 36 -8.12 14.73 -34.02
C TYR A 36 -7.13 13.56 -34.10
N LEU A 37 -7.63 12.32 -34.06
CA LEU A 37 -6.82 11.12 -34.33
C LEU A 37 -6.58 10.97 -35.83
N ARG A 38 -5.35 10.65 -36.24
CA ARG A 38 -4.91 10.56 -37.64
C ARG A 38 -4.27 9.22 -37.94
N SER A 39 -5.08 8.16 -38.04
CA SER A 39 -4.61 6.82 -38.42
C SER A 39 -4.06 6.72 -39.84
N ASP A 40 -4.32 7.72 -40.68
CA ASP A 40 -3.79 7.85 -42.04
C ASP A 40 -2.33 8.35 -42.08
N PHE A 41 -1.81 8.88 -40.97
CA PHE A 41 -0.44 9.37 -40.88
C PHE A 41 0.56 8.21 -40.80
N LYS A 42 1.56 8.24 -41.67
CA LYS A 42 2.67 7.29 -41.67
C LYS A 42 3.83 7.86 -40.87
N VAL A 43 4.37 7.06 -39.95
CA VAL A 43 5.55 7.42 -39.15
C VAL A 43 6.76 6.69 -39.73
N MET A 44 7.84 7.45 -40.00
CA MET A 44 9.09 6.94 -40.55
C MET A 44 10.21 7.15 -39.51
N VAL A 45 10.93 6.10 -39.15
CA VAL A 45 12.11 6.15 -38.29
C VAL A 45 13.28 5.56 -39.07
N ASP A 46 14.38 6.30 -39.19
CA ASP A 46 15.57 5.93 -39.99
C ASP A 46 15.22 5.47 -41.42
N GLY A 47 14.27 6.17 -42.05
CA GLY A 47 13.80 5.87 -43.42
C GLY A 47 12.91 4.64 -43.54
N LYS A 48 12.57 3.95 -42.44
CA LYS A 48 11.66 2.80 -42.41
C LYS A 48 10.32 3.17 -41.81
N GLN A 49 9.24 2.67 -42.40
CA GLN A 49 7.91 2.85 -41.85
C GLN A 49 7.75 2.00 -40.59
N VAL A 50 7.27 2.61 -39.51
CA VAL A 50 6.98 1.93 -38.24
C VAL A 50 5.48 1.82 -38.01
N SER A 51 5.06 0.78 -37.29
CA SER A 51 3.65 0.51 -36.98
C SER A 51 3.32 1.01 -35.58
N MET A 52 2.56 2.08 -35.48
CA MET A 52 2.10 2.61 -34.20
C MET A 52 0.82 1.89 -33.78
N ALA A 53 0.74 1.45 -32.52
CA ALA A 53 -0.48 0.87 -31.94
C ALA A 53 -1.51 1.97 -31.65
N ASN A 54 -1.05 3.15 -31.20
CA ASN A 54 -1.88 4.33 -31.02
C ASN A 54 -1.62 5.34 -32.13
N PRO A 55 -2.67 5.81 -32.85
CA PRO A 55 -2.48 6.74 -33.96
C PRO A 55 -2.03 8.13 -33.48
N PRO A 56 -1.30 8.90 -34.30
CA PRO A 56 -0.97 10.29 -33.98
C PRO A 56 -2.22 11.15 -33.73
N LEU A 57 -2.08 12.12 -32.83
CA LEU A 57 -3.09 13.16 -32.60
C LEU A 57 -2.65 14.48 -33.24
N ILE A 58 -3.62 15.25 -33.74
CA ILE A 58 -3.42 16.64 -34.15
C ILE A 58 -4.14 17.56 -33.19
N TYR A 59 -3.39 18.48 -32.62
CA TYR A 59 -3.89 19.55 -31.77
C TYR A 59 -3.13 20.84 -32.09
N ASN A 60 -3.83 21.95 -32.28
CA ASN A 60 -3.24 23.26 -32.62
C ASN A 60 -2.20 23.20 -33.75
N ASN A 61 -2.54 22.51 -34.85
CA ASN A 61 -1.69 22.34 -36.03
C ASN A 61 -0.33 21.66 -35.75
N ALA A 62 -0.21 20.92 -34.64
CA ALA A 62 0.94 20.12 -34.29
C ALA A 62 0.55 18.64 -34.16
N SER A 63 1.47 17.76 -34.59
CA SER A 63 1.34 16.30 -34.45
C SER A 63 1.92 15.84 -33.12
N TYR A 64 1.12 15.13 -32.34
CA TYR A 64 1.50 14.51 -31.07
C TYR A 64 1.52 13.00 -31.26
N LEU A 65 2.65 12.40 -30.90
CA LEU A 65 2.85 10.96 -31.01
C LEU A 65 3.01 10.35 -29.61
N PRO A 66 2.55 9.11 -29.40
CA PRO A 66 2.82 8.36 -28.18
C PRO A 66 4.33 8.22 -27.94
N VAL A 67 4.84 8.96 -26.97
CA VAL A 67 6.30 9.03 -26.67
C VAL A 67 6.89 7.66 -26.32
N LYS A 68 6.09 6.79 -25.70
CA LYS A 68 6.48 5.43 -25.29
C LYS A 68 6.81 4.54 -26.49
N GLU A 69 5.93 4.54 -27.50
CA GLU A 69 6.12 3.77 -28.73
C GLU A 69 7.26 4.35 -29.57
N LEU A 70 7.28 5.66 -29.74
CA LEU A 70 8.33 6.34 -30.51
C LEU A 70 9.71 6.14 -29.87
N GLY A 71 9.80 6.23 -28.54
CA GLY A 71 11.02 5.95 -27.79
C GLY A 71 11.55 4.54 -28.05
N GLY A 72 10.68 3.53 -28.10
CA GLY A 72 11.05 2.16 -28.44
C GLY A 72 11.72 2.04 -29.81
N TYR A 73 11.17 2.68 -30.84
CA TYR A 73 11.75 2.73 -32.18
C TYR A 73 13.07 3.51 -32.24
N LEU A 74 13.21 4.55 -31.42
CA LEU A 74 14.42 5.37 -31.30
C LEU A 74 15.49 4.76 -30.38
N GLY A 75 15.33 3.51 -29.96
CA GLY A 75 16.31 2.85 -29.11
C GLY A 75 16.32 3.35 -27.65
N ALA A 76 15.32 4.11 -27.23
CA ALA A 76 15.17 4.61 -25.87
C ALA A 76 14.22 3.75 -25.02
N SER A 77 14.34 3.90 -23.71
CA SER A 77 13.43 3.41 -22.68
C SER A 77 12.70 4.60 -22.07
N VAL A 78 11.37 4.51 -22.01
CA VAL A 78 10.51 5.57 -21.50
C VAL A 78 9.84 5.10 -20.22
N ASN A 79 10.02 5.84 -19.13
CA ASN A 79 9.57 5.48 -17.79
C ASN A 79 8.67 6.58 -17.21
N TRP A 80 7.50 6.20 -16.70
CA TRP A 80 6.66 7.10 -15.90
C TRP A 80 6.98 6.93 -14.42
N GLN A 81 7.27 8.04 -13.74
CA GLN A 81 7.34 8.08 -12.29
C GLN A 81 6.12 8.79 -11.72
N ASP A 82 5.23 8.02 -11.10
CA ASP A 82 3.96 8.53 -10.61
C ASP A 82 4.11 9.52 -9.44
N SER A 83 5.05 9.24 -8.53
CA SER A 83 5.28 10.06 -7.33
C SER A 83 5.66 11.52 -7.64
N THR A 84 6.39 11.73 -8.75
CA THR A 84 6.85 13.06 -9.18
C THR A 84 6.16 13.53 -10.46
N LYS A 85 5.19 12.75 -10.97
CA LYS A 85 4.52 12.98 -12.25
C LYS A 85 5.52 13.29 -13.38
N THR A 86 6.59 12.51 -13.45
CA THR A 86 7.73 12.75 -14.35
C THR A 86 7.86 11.64 -15.39
N ILE A 87 8.05 12.02 -16.65
CA ILE A 87 8.41 11.09 -17.73
C ILE A 87 9.93 11.15 -17.92
N TYR A 88 10.62 10.03 -17.72
CA TYR A 88 12.03 9.87 -18.03
C TYR A 88 12.20 9.19 -19.39
N ILE A 89 13.09 9.72 -20.22
CA ILE A 89 13.43 9.16 -21.53
C ILE A 89 14.94 8.92 -21.54
N ASN A 90 15.35 7.66 -21.58
CA ASN A 90 16.75 7.27 -21.46
C ASN A 90 17.18 6.41 -22.66
N PRO A 91 18.30 6.70 -23.33
CA PRO A 91 18.85 5.80 -24.34
C PRO A 91 19.11 4.40 -23.76
N ARG A 92 18.89 3.35 -24.55
CA ARG A 92 19.32 2.00 -24.16
C ARG A 92 20.80 1.84 -24.50
N VAL A 93 21.63 1.80 -23.46
CA VAL A 93 23.09 1.64 -23.59
C VAL A 93 23.52 0.16 -23.55
N SER A 94 22.61 -0.73 -23.17
CA SER A 94 22.82 -2.18 -23.13
C SER A 94 21.60 -2.93 -23.64
N THR A 95 21.81 -4.08 -24.28
CA THR A 95 20.75 -4.99 -24.74
C THR A 95 19.96 -5.62 -23.59
N GLN A 96 20.47 -5.55 -22.37
CA GLN A 96 19.77 -5.97 -21.14
C GLN A 96 18.84 -4.90 -20.57
N GLN A 97 18.91 -3.66 -21.07
CA GLN A 97 18.04 -2.58 -20.61
C GLN A 97 16.65 -2.72 -21.25
N PRO A 98 15.57 -2.82 -20.47
CA PRO A 98 14.24 -3.05 -21.00
C PRO A 98 13.77 -1.88 -21.88
N ALA A 99 13.00 -2.21 -22.92
CA ALA A 99 12.42 -1.26 -23.87
C ALA A 99 11.44 -0.26 -23.21
N GLU A 100 10.93 -0.61 -22.05
CA GLU A 100 9.88 0.10 -21.36
C GLU A 100 10.19 0.16 -19.86
N GLY A 101 9.95 1.32 -19.26
CA GLY A 101 9.94 1.47 -17.82
C GLY A 101 8.68 0.89 -17.24
N ASN A 102 8.86 -0.19 -16.51
CA ASN A 102 7.84 -0.77 -15.65
C ASN A 102 7.11 0.32 -14.85
N GLU A 103 5.79 0.46 -15.02
CA GLU A 103 4.86 1.26 -14.21
C GLU A 103 4.87 0.75 -12.76
N THR A 104 5.95 0.94 -11.99
CA THR A 104 6.19 0.15 -10.77
C THR A 104 5.72 -1.30 -10.95
N ASN A 105 6.08 -1.98 -12.06
CA ASN A 105 5.66 -3.37 -12.29
C ASN A 105 6.27 -4.20 -11.18
N TYR A 106 5.50 -4.40 -10.13
CA TYR A 106 5.80 -5.35 -9.12
C TYR A 106 5.61 -6.72 -9.77
N THR A 107 6.57 -7.60 -9.59
CA THR A 107 6.37 -9.00 -9.93
C THR A 107 5.16 -9.49 -9.13
N GLU A 108 4.17 -10.08 -9.79
CA GLU A 108 3.04 -10.68 -9.07
C GLU A 108 3.52 -11.94 -8.34
N ILE A 109 3.17 -12.05 -7.06
CA ILE A 109 3.34 -13.26 -6.25
C ILE A 109 2.00 -13.67 -5.67
N VAL A 110 1.88 -14.92 -5.22
CA VAL A 110 0.69 -15.42 -4.51
C VAL A 110 1.06 -15.79 -3.08
N LEU A 111 0.14 -15.62 -2.14
CA LEU A 111 0.27 -16.25 -0.83
C LEU A 111 0.32 -17.77 -1.00
N GLN A 112 1.42 -18.38 -0.59
CA GLN A 112 1.58 -19.83 -0.64
C GLN A 112 1.82 -20.41 0.75
N TYR A 113 2.84 -19.88 1.45
CA TYR A 113 3.11 -20.23 2.84
C TYR A 113 3.44 -18.96 3.64
N PRO A 114 2.44 -18.12 3.93
CA PRO A 114 2.62 -16.99 4.82
C PRO A 114 2.72 -17.44 6.27
N TYR A 115 3.73 -16.95 6.97
CA TYR A 115 3.86 -17.13 8.41
C TYR A 115 4.47 -15.86 9.03
N PRO A 116 3.98 -15.45 10.22
CA PRO A 116 4.62 -14.39 10.95
C PRO A 116 5.91 -14.91 11.61
N GLN A 117 6.92 -14.06 11.69
CA GLN A 117 8.18 -14.35 12.35
C GLN A 117 8.66 -13.10 13.10
N TYR A 118 9.15 -13.29 14.33
CA TYR A 118 9.88 -12.24 15.03
C TYR A 118 11.34 -12.25 14.59
N LEU A 119 11.85 -11.08 14.20
CA LEU A 119 13.23 -10.88 13.78
C LEU A 119 13.91 -9.84 14.66
N ASP A 120 15.10 -10.16 15.15
CA ASP A 120 15.99 -9.21 15.81
C ASP A 120 16.80 -8.48 14.72
N TYR A 121 16.70 -7.15 14.72
CA TYR A 121 17.37 -6.26 13.78
C TYR A 121 17.65 -4.90 14.43
N LEU A 122 18.89 -4.43 14.33
CA LEU A 122 19.40 -3.18 14.89
C LEU A 122 19.05 -3.01 16.39
N GLY A 123 19.17 -4.09 17.16
CA GLY A 123 18.95 -4.10 18.61
C GLY A 123 17.48 -4.07 19.04
N ARG A 124 16.52 -4.31 18.13
CA ARG A 124 15.10 -4.42 18.43
C ARG A 124 14.49 -5.66 17.78
N THR A 125 13.42 -6.18 18.38
CA THR A 125 12.66 -7.31 17.85
C THR A 125 11.42 -6.80 17.11
N TYR A 126 11.20 -7.26 15.88
CA TYR A 126 10.08 -6.85 15.04
C TYR A 126 9.25 -8.05 14.59
N PRO A 127 7.90 -7.98 14.67
CA PRO A 127 7.04 -8.92 13.98
C PRO A 127 7.03 -8.62 12.48
N VAL A 128 7.29 -9.65 11.68
CA VAL A 128 7.34 -9.57 10.22
C VAL A 128 6.52 -10.68 9.61
N LEU A 129 5.70 -10.36 8.61
CA LEU A 129 5.05 -11.36 7.79
C LEU A 129 5.99 -11.78 6.66
N VAL A 130 6.31 -13.07 6.63
CA VAL A 130 7.09 -13.71 5.57
C VAL A 130 6.15 -14.57 4.74
N ASN A 131 6.28 -14.51 3.42
CA ASN A 131 5.63 -15.45 2.50
C ASN A 131 6.71 -16.27 1.80
N MET A 132 6.72 -17.58 2.01
CA MET A 132 7.62 -18.49 1.31
C MET A 132 6.90 -19.05 0.07
N THR A 133 7.50 -18.84 -1.10
CA THR A 133 7.08 -19.41 -2.38
C THR A 133 8.23 -20.21 -2.98
N ASP A 134 8.85 -19.74 -4.07
CA ASP A 134 10.14 -20.18 -4.58
C ASP A 134 11.32 -19.60 -3.77
N GLN A 135 11.09 -18.43 -3.16
CA GLN A 135 12.00 -17.77 -2.22
C GLN A 135 11.21 -17.07 -1.10
N TYR A 136 11.93 -16.56 -0.11
CA TYR A 136 11.34 -15.79 0.98
C TYR A 136 11.05 -14.34 0.55
N TYR A 137 9.82 -13.90 0.79
CA TYR A 137 9.37 -12.54 0.58
C TYR A 137 8.92 -11.94 1.90
N TYR A 138 9.42 -10.75 2.22
CA TYR A 138 9.10 -10.03 3.45
C TYR A 138 8.20 -8.84 3.11
N ARG A 139 7.13 -8.66 3.90
CA ARG A 139 6.14 -7.62 3.65
C ARG A 139 6.72 -6.22 3.86
N LEU A 140 6.49 -5.31 2.90
CA LEU A 140 7.10 -3.98 2.82
C LEU A 140 6.85 -3.15 4.08
N LYS A 141 5.59 -3.06 4.55
CA LYS A 141 5.25 -2.26 5.73
C LYS A 141 5.95 -2.75 7.01
N ASP A 142 6.32 -4.02 7.08
CA ASP A 142 7.07 -4.57 8.21
C ASP A 142 8.55 -4.23 8.10
N LEU A 143 9.11 -4.27 6.89
CA LEU A 143 10.48 -3.81 6.59
C LEU A 143 10.65 -2.31 6.86
N ASP A 144 9.63 -1.50 6.56
CA ASP A 144 9.60 -0.07 6.87
C ASP A 144 9.64 0.16 8.39
N ARG A 145 8.90 -0.64 9.18
CA ARG A 145 8.98 -0.59 10.66
C ARG A 145 10.36 -0.99 11.19
N MET A 146 11.02 -1.94 10.54
CA MET A 146 12.40 -2.33 10.87
C MET A 146 13.44 -1.26 10.49
N GLY A 147 13.06 -0.25 9.70
CA GLY A 147 13.99 0.76 9.18
C GLY A 147 14.93 0.23 8.10
N VAL A 148 14.51 -0.81 7.36
CA VAL A 148 15.26 -1.33 6.21
C VAL A 148 15.04 -0.40 5.02
N SER A 149 16.12 0.07 4.39
CA SER A 149 15.99 0.86 3.16
C SER A 149 15.50 -0.03 2.01
N THR A 150 14.35 0.29 1.44
CA THR A 150 13.76 -0.47 0.30
C THR A 150 13.75 0.35 -0.99
N ALA A 151 14.34 1.54 -0.98
CA ALA A 151 14.51 2.39 -2.15
C ALA A 151 15.39 1.68 -3.20
N GLY A 152 14.93 1.64 -4.45
CA GLY A 152 15.63 0.99 -5.55
C GLY A 152 15.59 -0.55 -5.56
N LEU A 153 15.10 -1.20 -4.49
CA LEU A 153 14.91 -2.65 -4.48
C LEU A 153 13.73 -3.07 -5.35
N ARG A 154 13.86 -4.22 -6.03
CA ARG A 154 12.73 -4.84 -6.73
C ARG A 154 11.69 -5.28 -5.70
N LYS A 155 10.44 -4.99 -6.01
CA LYS A 155 9.29 -5.30 -5.15
C LYS A 155 8.34 -6.23 -5.90
N ALA A 156 7.58 -6.98 -5.13
CA ALA A 156 6.54 -7.87 -5.61
C ALA A 156 5.19 -7.45 -5.02
N LYS A 157 4.10 -7.64 -5.74
CA LYS A 157 2.74 -7.37 -5.26
C LYS A 157 2.05 -8.71 -5.11
N GLU A 158 1.51 -8.95 -3.92
CA GLU A 158 0.75 -10.16 -3.67
C GLU A 158 -0.65 -10.02 -4.29
N LYS A 159 -1.06 -11.04 -5.04
CA LYS A 159 -2.24 -11.04 -5.90
C LYS A 159 -3.55 -10.75 -5.16
N TYR A 160 -3.75 -11.34 -3.98
CA TYR A 160 -5.06 -11.36 -3.30
C TYR A 160 -5.21 -10.26 -2.24
N THR A 161 -4.16 -10.07 -1.46
CA THR A 161 -4.08 -9.08 -0.40
C THR A 161 -3.70 -7.70 -0.90
N GLU A 162 -3.12 -7.63 -2.11
CA GLU A 162 -2.53 -6.44 -2.73
C GLU A 162 -1.34 -5.83 -1.97
N GLU A 163 -0.87 -6.51 -0.93
CA GLU A 163 0.27 -6.08 -0.12
C GLU A 163 1.57 -6.18 -0.93
N ILE A 164 2.50 -5.26 -0.64
CA ILE A 164 3.79 -5.20 -1.31
C ILE A 164 4.83 -5.97 -0.50
N TYR A 165 5.69 -6.69 -1.19
CA TYR A 165 6.74 -7.53 -0.62
C TYR A 165 8.09 -7.25 -1.29
N VAL A 166 9.16 -7.65 -0.62
CA VAL A 166 10.54 -7.61 -1.14
C VAL A 166 11.17 -8.97 -0.91
N SER A 167 11.84 -9.52 -1.93
CA SER A 167 12.51 -10.81 -1.77
C SER A 167 13.74 -10.70 -0.86
N GLU A 168 14.06 -11.77 -0.18
CA GLU A 168 15.28 -11.83 0.65
C GLU A 168 16.55 -11.51 -0.13
N GLN A 169 16.62 -11.94 -1.39
CA GLN A 169 17.77 -11.69 -2.27
C GLN A 169 17.98 -10.20 -2.52
N GLU A 170 16.90 -9.42 -2.63
CA GLU A 170 16.98 -7.96 -2.75
C GLU A 170 17.33 -7.32 -1.40
N LEU A 171 16.76 -7.82 -0.30
CA LEU A 171 16.99 -7.27 1.04
C LEU A 171 18.42 -7.44 1.52
N LYS A 172 19.08 -8.56 1.20
CA LYS A 172 20.50 -8.79 1.49
C LYS A 172 21.42 -7.69 0.95
N LYS A 173 20.99 -6.95 -0.07
CA LYS A 173 21.74 -5.82 -0.65
C LYS A 173 21.61 -4.53 0.17
N SER A 174 20.59 -4.41 1.01
CA SER A 174 20.29 -3.18 1.76
C SER A 174 20.27 -3.35 3.28
N TRP A 175 20.34 -4.57 3.79
CA TRP A 175 20.46 -4.83 5.22
C TRP A 175 21.76 -4.24 5.78
N LYS A 176 21.65 -3.54 6.91
CA LYS A 176 22.81 -3.02 7.66
C LYS A 176 23.47 -4.12 8.51
N GLU A 177 22.68 -5.11 8.90
CA GLU A 177 23.10 -6.34 9.57
C GLU A 177 22.17 -7.48 9.14
N THR A 178 22.55 -8.74 9.30
CA THR A 178 21.65 -9.85 8.94
C THR A 178 20.60 -10.03 10.04
N PRO A 179 19.29 -9.87 9.75
CA PRO A 179 18.24 -10.11 10.73
C PRO A 179 18.32 -11.54 11.27
N GLN A 180 18.18 -11.70 12.58
CA GLN A 180 18.21 -13.01 13.25
C GLN A 180 16.81 -13.41 13.70
N ILE A 181 16.51 -14.70 13.66
CA ILE A 181 15.24 -15.22 14.19
C ILE A 181 15.22 -15.03 15.71
N SER A 182 14.21 -14.32 16.21
CA SER A 182 14.00 -14.16 17.65
C SER A 182 13.10 -15.27 18.18
N TYR A 183 13.57 -15.96 19.22
CA TYR A 183 12.82 -17.01 19.92
C TYR A 183 12.27 -16.54 21.28
N MET A 184 12.45 -15.27 21.63
CA MET A 184 12.07 -14.72 22.94
C MET A 184 10.55 -14.53 23.08
N ILE A 185 9.84 -14.35 21.96
CA ILE A 185 8.42 -14.06 21.95
C ILE A 185 7.67 -15.29 21.44
N ASN A 186 6.92 -15.93 22.33
CA ASN A 186 6.05 -17.05 22.00
C ASN A 186 4.60 -16.66 22.24
N GLU A 187 3.96 -16.17 21.19
CA GLU A 187 2.58 -15.71 21.23
C GLU A 187 1.70 -16.54 20.29
N PRO A 188 0.43 -16.80 20.64
CA PRO A 188 -0.45 -17.66 19.85
C PRO A 188 -0.81 -17.09 18.47
N ILE A 189 -0.66 -15.77 18.31
CA ILE A 189 -0.88 -15.02 17.07
C ILE A 189 -0.08 -13.72 17.13
N VAL A 190 0.50 -13.31 16.02
CA VAL A 190 1.18 -12.02 15.90
C VAL A 190 0.16 -10.92 15.62
N ILE A 191 0.24 -9.84 16.38
CA ILE A 191 -0.60 -8.66 16.25
C ILE A 191 0.32 -7.45 16.04
N THR A 192 0.10 -6.67 14.98
CA THR A 192 0.90 -5.48 14.68
C THR A 192 0.07 -4.21 14.81
N GLY A 193 0.70 -3.13 15.28
CA GLY A 193 0.05 -1.81 15.40
C GLY A 193 -0.91 -1.65 16.59
N GLU A 194 -0.90 -2.58 17.55
CA GLU A 194 -1.68 -2.49 18.79
C GLU A 194 -0.78 -2.77 20.00
N GLU A 195 -0.90 -1.93 21.02
CA GLU A 195 -0.08 -1.99 22.24
C GLU A 195 -0.95 -2.08 23.51
N ASP A 196 -2.25 -1.77 23.43
CA ASP A 196 -3.17 -1.85 24.56
C ASP A 196 -3.33 -3.31 25.02
N PRO A 197 -2.92 -3.67 26.24
CA PRO A 197 -2.97 -5.05 26.71
C PRO A 197 -4.38 -5.63 26.76
N ALA A 198 -5.41 -4.81 27.02
CA ALA A 198 -6.79 -5.26 27.06
C ALA A 198 -7.32 -5.59 25.66
N LYS A 199 -6.94 -4.80 24.65
CA LYS A 199 -7.29 -5.06 23.25
C LYS A 199 -6.55 -6.27 22.69
N LEU A 200 -5.24 -6.38 22.98
CA LEU A 200 -4.43 -7.54 22.62
C LEU A 200 -5.03 -8.83 23.20
N LYS A 201 -5.45 -8.81 24.47
CA LYS A 201 -6.14 -9.93 25.10
C LYS A 201 -7.43 -10.30 24.36
N ALA A 202 -8.29 -9.33 24.07
CA ALA A 202 -9.55 -9.55 23.36
C ALA A 202 -9.35 -10.20 21.97
N LEU A 203 -8.38 -9.72 21.21
CA LEU A 203 -8.04 -10.27 19.89
C LEU A 203 -7.51 -11.71 19.98
N ARG A 204 -6.64 -11.99 20.94
CA ARG A 204 -6.09 -13.34 21.17
C ARG A 204 -7.17 -14.32 21.60
N GLU A 205 -8.08 -13.90 22.48
CA GLU A 205 -9.22 -14.70 22.91
C GLU A 205 -10.17 -15.00 21.75
N TYR A 206 -10.45 -14.01 20.90
CA TYR A 206 -11.22 -14.22 19.67
C TYR A 206 -10.56 -15.29 18.78
N VAL A 207 -9.28 -15.12 18.43
CA VAL A 207 -8.56 -16.08 17.58
C VAL A 207 -8.57 -17.47 18.21
N LYS A 208 -8.34 -17.59 19.52
CA LYS A 208 -8.36 -18.87 20.23
C LYS A 208 -9.73 -19.56 20.10
N ASN A 209 -10.82 -18.81 20.29
CA ASN A 209 -12.18 -19.36 20.29
C ASN A 209 -12.66 -19.74 18.88
N PHE A 210 -12.20 -19.05 17.84
CA PHE A 210 -12.56 -19.31 16.44
C PHE A 210 -11.52 -20.16 15.68
N ARG A 211 -10.48 -20.65 16.37
CA ARG A 211 -9.49 -21.56 15.77
C ARG A 211 -10.09 -22.91 15.40
N TYR A 212 -10.94 -23.44 16.27
CA TYR A 212 -11.66 -24.70 16.11
C TYR A 212 -13.13 -24.45 16.40
N TYR A 213 -13.99 -24.70 15.43
CA TYR A 213 -15.44 -24.52 15.61
C TYR A 213 -16.20 -25.57 14.84
N GLU A 214 -17.42 -25.87 15.28
CA GLU A 214 -18.31 -26.82 14.60
C GLU A 214 -19.56 -26.10 14.12
N LEU A 215 -19.93 -26.30 12.86
CA LEU A 215 -21.20 -25.87 12.30
C LEU A 215 -21.91 -27.08 11.72
N ASN A 216 -23.14 -27.34 12.17
CA ASN A 216 -23.95 -28.46 11.68
C ASN A 216 -23.21 -29.80 11.69
N GLN A 217 -22.52 -30.13 12.79
CA GLN A 217 -21.72 -31.35 12.97
C GLN A 217 -20.50 -31.46 12.03
N VAL A 218 -20.14 -30.39 11.33
CA VAL A 218 -18.91 -30.31 10.54
C VAL A 218 -17.89 -29.49 11.33
N ALA A 219 -16.74 -30.10 11.61
CA ALA A 219 -15.64 -29.42 12.26
C ALA A 219 -14.85 -28.58 11.25
N TYR A 220 -14.58 -27.34 11.65
CA TYR A 220 -13.77 -26.38 10.92
C TYR A 220 -12.53 -26.03 11.73
N MET A 221 -11.40 -25.91 11.04
CA MET A 221 -10.14 -25.45 11.62
C MET A 221 -9.64 -24.27 10.81
N THR A 222 -9.42 -23.15 11.50
CA THR A 222 -8.74 -21.99 10.94
C THR A 222 -7.28 -22.00 11.38
N ASN A 223 -6.38 -21.61 10.47
CA ASN A 223 -5.00 -21.31 10.81
C ASN A 223 -4.81 -19.80 10.74
N PRO A 224 -4.63 -19.12 11.89
CA PRO A 224 -4.38 -17.69 11.91
C PRO A 224 -3.02 -17.38 11.28
N VAL A 225 -2.93 -16.30 10.51
CA VAL A 225 -1.66 -15.81 9.94
C VAL A 225 -1.16 -14.60 10.71
N ILE A 226 -1.90 -13.48 10.66
CA ILE A 226 -1.51 -12.23 11.32
C ILE A 226 -2.73 -11.34 11.54
N ILE A 227 -2.67 -10.49 12.57
CA ILE A 227 -3.61 -9.39 12.78
C ILE A 227 -2.84 -8.07 12.63
N ASP A 228 -3.36 -7.15 11.83
CA ASP A 228 -2.85 -5.79 11.72
C ASP A 228 -3.92 -4.79 12.19
N ALA A 229 -3.54 -3.83 13.02
CA ALA A 229 -4.37 -2.67 13.31
C ALA A 229 -4.58 -1.83 12.04
N LEU A 230 -5.81 -1.37 11.84
CA LEU A 230 -6.18 -0.47 10.76
C LEU A 230 -6.24 0.98 11.25
N PRO A 231 -6.19 1.97 10.35
CA PRO A 231 -6.29 3.38 10.74
C PRO A 231 -7.60 3.74 11.44
N GLU A 232 -8.68 3.01 11.14
CA GLU A 232 -9.95 3.15 11.84
C GLU A 232 -9.81 2.63 13.28
N LEU A 233 -10.23 3.45 14.25
CA LEU A 233 -10.11 3.14 15.67
C LEU A 233 -10.71 1.76 16.00
N ASN A 234 -9.97 0.98 16.78
CA ASN A 234 -10.39 -0.35 17.26
C ASN A 234 -10.74 -1.33 16.13
N THR A 235 -10.20 -1.12 14.92
CA THR A 235 -10.49 -1.94 13.75
C THR A 235 -9.22 -2.66 13.30
N TYR A 236 -9.34 -3.93 12.93
CA TYR A 236 -8.21 -4.79 12.62
C TYR A 236 -8.49 -5.65 11.39
N SER A 237 -7.44 -5.91 10.61
CA SER A 237 -7.46 -6.90 9.53
C SER A 237 -6.80 -8.18 10.00
N TYR A 238 -7.51 -9.29 9.92
CA TYR A 238 -7.07 -10.61 10.35
C TYR A 238 -7.02 -11.56 9.16
N ILE A 239 -5.81 -11.95 8.76
CA ILE A 239 -5.61 -12.95 7.70
C ILE A 239 -5.61 -14.34 8.34
N LEU A 240 -6.38 -15.25 7.76
CA LEU A 240 -6.45 -16.65 8.17
C LEU A 240 -6.55 -17.56 6.95
N SER A 241 -6.17 -18.81 7.10
CA SER A 241 -6.45 -19.86 6.10
C SER A 241 -7.38 -20.92 6.65
N GLU A 242 -8.28 -21.41 5.81
CA GLU A 242 -9.10 -22.60 6.07
C GLU A 242 -8.96 -23.52 4.86
N ASN A 243 -8.58 -24.78 5.07
CA ASN A 243 -8.37 -25.75 3.98
C ASN A 243 -7.42 -25.26 2.86
N ARG A 244 -6.35 -24.53 3.22
CA ARG A 244 -5.37 -23.91 2.31
C ARG A 244 -5.94 -22.79 1.43
N HIS A 245 -7.11 -22.26 1.79
CA HIS A 245 -7.74 -21.12 1.16
C HIS A 245 -7.68 -19.92 2.11
N PHE A 246 -7.21 -18.78 1.63
CA PHE A 246 -7.03 -17.58 2.45
C PHE A 246 -8.29 -16.72 2.51
N TYR A 247 -8.51 -16.15 3.68
CA TYR A 247 -9.60 -15.22 3.96
C TYR A 247 -9.05 -14.00 4.71
N ARG A 248 -9.69 -12.86 4.52
CA ARG A 248 -9.48 -11.65 5.30
C ARG A 248 -10.71 -11.41 6.17
N THR A 249 -10.51 -11.31 7.48
CA THR A 249 -11.56 -10.93 8.41
C THR A 249 -11.31 -9.52 8.92
N THR A 250 -12.29 -8.63 8.80
CA THR A 250 -12.26 -7.33 9.49
C THR A 250 -12.89 -7.49 10.86
N LEU A 251 -12.14 -7.16 11.92
CA LEU A 251 -12.59 -7.21 13.31
C LEU A 251 -12.76 -5.79 13.84
N LYS A 252 -13.82 -5.53 14.60
CA LYS A 252 -14.00 -4.27 15.33
C LYS A 252 -14.18 -4.53 16.81
N LEU A 253 -13.30 -3.99 17.63
CA LEU A 253 -13.42 -4.09 19.08
C LEU A 253 -14.43 -3.07 19.60
N THR A 254 -15.21 -3.51 20.58
CA THR A 254 -16.15 -2.68 21.33
C THR A 254 -15.73 -2.70 22.79
N GLN A 255 -15.65 -1.51 23.39
CA GLN A 255 -15.41 -1.39 24.82
C GLN A 255 -16.67 -1.81 25.57
N THR A 256 -16.49 -2.63 26.60
CA THR A 256 -17.57 -3.11 27.47
C THR A 256 -17.33 -2.57 28.87
N ASN A 257 -18.40 -2.11 29.51
CA ASN A 257 -18.38 -1.69 30.90
C ASN A 257 -18.84 -2.88 31.74
N ASP A 258 -17.93 -3.46 32.52
CA ASP A 258 -18.31 -4.43 33.52
C ASP A 258 -18.45 -3.72 34.86
N ASN A 259 -19.69 -3.52 35.29
CA ASN A 259 -20.03 -2.85 36.55
C ASN A 259 -19.51 -3.62 37.79
N ASN A 260 -19.02 -4.86 37.63
CA ASN A 260 -18.46 -5.68 38.69
C ASN A 260 -16.92 -5.78 38.66
N ASN A 261 -16.23 -5.04 37.78
CA ASN A 261 -14.78 -5.11 37.67
C ASN A 261 -14.10 -4.30 38.78
N ILE A 262 -13.64 -5.00 39.81
CA ILE A 262 -12.97 -4.47 41.01
C ILE A 262 -11.72 -3.61 40.68
N ASN A 263 -11.18 -3.69 39.45
CA ASN A 263 -9.93 -3.06 39.05
C ASN A 263 -10.05 -1.89 38.04
N ASP A 264 -11.26 -1.47 37.66
CA ASP A 264 -11.52 -0.30 36.78
C ASP A 264 -10.76 -0.29 35.42
N LYS A 265 -10.32 -1.47 34.95
CA LYS A 265 -9.62 -1.61 33.66
C LYS A 265 -10.63 -1.81 32.54
N PRO A 266 -10.51 -1.07 31.41
CA PRO A 266 -11.42 -1.22 30.28
C PRO A 266 -11.32 -2.64 29.70
N MET A 267 -12.47 -3.27 29.46
CA MET A 267 -12.55 -4.56 28.78
C MET A 267 -13.01 -4.37 27.34
N TYR A 268 -12.42 -5.12 26.42
CA TYR A 268 -12.79 -5.10 25.01
C TYR A 268 -13.24 -6.48 24.57
N VAL A 269 -14.19 -6.51 23.62
CA VAL A 269 -14.63 -7.72 22.92
C VAL A 269 -14.70 -7.43 21.43
N VAL A 270 -14.61 -8.46 20.59
CA VAL A 270 -14.93 -8.31 19.15
C VAL A 270 -16.43 -8.13 19.01
N GLY A 271 -16.86 -6.88 18.78
CA GLY A 271 -18.27 -6.53 18.65
C GLY A 271 -18.84 -6.82 17.27
N SER A 272 -17.99 -6.82 16.24
CA SER A 272 -18.36 -7.26 14.89
C SER A 272 -17.17 -7.89 14.18
N SER A 273 -17.44 -8.93 13.38
CA SER A 273 -16.50 -9.52 12.45
C SER A 273 -17.15 -9.72 11.08
N SER A 274 -16.38 -9.52 10.01
CA SER A 274 -16.81 -9.78 8.63
C SER A 274 -15.71 -10.53 7.91
N LYS A 275 -16.01 -11.69 7.35
CA LYS A 275 -15.06 -12.56 6.65
C LYS A 275 -15.25 -12.44 5.14
N GLU A 276 -14.19 -12.04 4.44
CA GLU A 276 -14.08 -11.94 3.00
C GLU A 276 -13.21 -13.08 2.46
N ASP A 277 -13.68 -13.73 1.41
CA ASP A 277 -12.87 -14.62 0.58
C ASP A 277 -12.01 -13.76 -0.37
N ILE A 278 -10.69 -13.79 -0.18
CA ILE A 278 -9.76 -12.95 -0.95
C ILE A 278 -9.22 -13.65 -2.21
N GLU A 279 -9.45 -14.95 -2.38
CA GLU A 279 -8.98 -15.69 -3.56
C GLU A 279 -10.04 -15.77 -4.67
N VAL A 280 -11.31 -15.45 -4.37
CA VAL A 280 -12.36 -15.37 -5.37
C VAL A 280 -12.15 -14.17 -6.29
N THR A 281 -12.05 -14.44 -7.59
CA THR A 281 -11.97 -13.40 -8.61
C THR A 281 -13.26 -12.58 -8.58
N ARG A 282 -13.17 -11.29 -8.24
CA ARG A 282 -14.31 -10.38 -8.31
C ARG A 282 -14.79 -10.30 -9.76
N VAL A 283 -15.92 -10.93 -10.06
CA VAL A 283 -16.62 -10.70 -11.33
C VAL A 283 -17.18 -9.29 -11.24
N ASN A 284 -16.49 -8.33 -11.86
CA ASN A 284 -17.04 -6.99 -12.04
C ASN A 284 -18.37 -7.13 -12.79
N LYS A 285 -19.47 -6.82 -12.11
CA LYS A 285 -20.77 -6.60 -12.73
C LYS A 285 -20.84 -5.17 -13.26
#